data_AF-A0A0M6XUY1-F1
#
_entry.id   AF-A0A0M6XUY1-F1
#
_cell.length_a   1.000
_cell.length_b   1.000
_cell.length_c   1.000
_cell.angle_alpha   90.00
_cell.angle_beta   90.00
_cell.angle_gamma   90.00
#
_symmetry.space_group_name_H-M   'P 1'
#
loop_
_entity.id
_entity.type
_entity.pdbx_description
1 polymer ?
#
loop_
_entity_poly.entity_id
_entity_poly.type
_entity_poly.pdbx_seq_one_letter_code
_entity_poly.pdbx_strand_id
1 'polypeptide(L)'
;MFFHLDPLWAEPEIDFVGIDNYMPLSDWRDWFEHRDAAEGWPAIYDRAYLQANIAGGEGFDWFYASAADRSAQVRTPITDGSASKPWVFRYKDLRAWWFNPHYNRPGGVESGTPTAWAPESKPIWFTELGCPAIDRGTNQPNVFFDPKSSESSTPHFSRGWRDDAIQRAYLEATYLWWGEAANNPISVVYGGRMVHVPECAAWTWDARPYPFFPALTDVWPDGANWRLGHWLTGRLGAVSLAALVRHLCIRAGLPEDRIDVTGLWGAVEGYAITALESPRASITTLSRHFGFDAVETEGLIRFIMRGRASVATLVPDDLVAAREGDVLELTRGQETELPQALKWQVARADEDYDAALVEARRITVDTTRIASESFPMAVPPEEAERRCRRALMEAWVGRETAAFRLPPSRLALDPADAIKLEHDGRLVDLRLVSIADAEARGIEAVRQDRAIYDLPPGDPRAASLTRAVVFGAPDAVLMDLPQLTEDQPAHRPFAAAHAVPWPGEMAVFRSPSTDGFELLTTFGSRARIGALVSDFFAGPTSRFDLGNALVVDLLTGTLESVTDLTLFGGANALAIESAPGVWEIVQAGAADLLAPGLIV
;
A
#
# COMPACT_ATOMS: atom_id res chain seq x y z
N MET A 1 11.79 26.34 -28.29
CA MET A 1 12.27 25.16 -27.54
C MET A 1 13.73 25.38 -27.21
N PHE A 2 14.15 25.04 -25.99
CA PHE A 2 15.53 25.18 -25.54
C PHE A 2 15.93 23.97 -24.68
N PHE A 3 17.13 23.45 -24.91
CA PHE A 3 17.74 22.40 -24.08
C PHE A 3 18.59 23.05 -22.97
N HIS A 4 17.90 23.61 -21.98
CA HIS A 4 18.51 24.46 -20.95
C HIS A 4 19.41 23.69 -19.95
N LEU A 5 19.22 22.37 -19.82
CA LEU A 5 20.03 21.52 -18.93
C LEU A 5 21.24 20.88 -19.64
N ASP A 6 21.36 21.01 -20.96
CA ASP A 6 22.51 20.45 -21.69
C ASP A 6 23.87 20.95 -21.18
N PRO A 7 24.07 22.24 -20.80
CA PRO A 7 25.34 22.67 -20.22
C PRO A 7 25.68 21.96 -18.91
N LEU A 8 24.68 21.64 -18.07
CA LEU A 8 24.87 20.87 -16.84
C LEU A 8 25.19 19.41 -17.17
N TRP A 9 24.37 18.78 -18.00
CA TRP A 9 24.56 17.37 -18.36
C TRP A 9 25.75 17.12 -19.27
N ALA A 10 26.34 18.13 -19.92
CA ALA A 10 27.59 17.98 -20.67
C ALA A 10 28.85 18.14 -19.80
N GLU A 11 28.71 18.65 -18.57
CA GLU A 11 29.84 18.97 -17.69
C GLU A 11 30.59 17.69 -17.25
N PRO A 12 31.94 17.61 -17.34
CA PRO A 12 32.70 16.38 -17.05
C PRO A 12 32.52 15.75 -15.66
N GLU A 13 32.17 16.53 -14.63
CA GLU A 13 31.95 16.12 -13.24
C GLU A 13 30.52 15.59 -12.98
N ILE A 14 29.65 15.61 -13.98
CA ILE A 14 28.31 15.02 -13.91
C ILE A 14 28.32 13.64 -14.57
N ASP A 15 28.01 12.57 -13.85
CA ASP A 15 28.14 11.21 -14.42
C ASP A 15 26.90 10.73 -15.19
N PHE A 16 25.73 11.32 -14.96
CA PHE A 16 24.46 10.84 -15.50
C PHE A 16 23.42 11.96 -15.74
N VAL A 17 22.38 11.64 -16.50
CA VAL A 17 21.19 12.46 -16.70
C VAL A 17 20.10 11.99 -15.73
N GLY A 18 19.81 12.78 -14.69
CA GLY A 18 18.72 12.50 -13.75
C GLY A 18 17.37 12.95 -14.30
N ILE A 19 16.37 12.06 -14.27
CA ILE A 19 14.99 12.32 -14.72
C ILE A 19 13.99 11.81 -13.68
N ASP A 20 13.08 12.67 -13.25
CA ASP A 20 11.88 12.24 -12.52
C ASP A 20 10.86 11.71 -13.53
N ASN A 21 10.80 10.39 -13.66
CA ASN A 21 9.98 9.70 -14.65
C ASN A 21 8.56 9.43 -14.12
N TYR A 22 7.71 10.44 -14.23
CA TYR A 22 6.28 10.36 -13.96
C TYR A 22 5.42 10.41 -15.23
N MET A 23 5.95 9.90 -16.34
CA MET A 23 5.30 9.96 -17.64
C MET A 23 4.06 9.04 -17.68
N PRO A 24 2.91 9.49 -18.23
CA PRO A 24 1.70 8.67 -18.30
C PRO A 24 1.89 7.35 -19.03
N LEU A 25 1.40 6.25 -18.46
CA LEU A 25 1.42 4.92 -19.06
C LEU A 25 0.03 4.43 -19.49
N SER A 26 -1.00 5.27 -19.36
CA SER A 26 -2.36 4.94 -19.78
C SER A 26 -3.21 6.19 -20.02
N ASP A 27 -4.35 6.00 -20.69
CA ASP A 27 -5.45 6.97 -20.85
C ASP A 27 -6.80 6.26 -20.62
N TRP A 28 -6.82 5.43 -19.58
CA TRP A 28 -7.93 4.53 -19.26
C TRP A 28 -9.12 5.27 -18.64
N ARG A 29 -10.35 4.81 -18.91
CA ARG A 29 -11.58 5.47 -18.42
C ARG A 29 -12.52 4.49 -17.76
N ASP A 30 -13.67 4.98 -17.31
CA ASP A 30 -14.75 4.09 -16.93
C ASP A 30 -15.23 3.33 -18.16
N TRP A 31 -15.65 2.10 -17.92
CA TRP A 31 -16.23 1.21 -18.91
C TRP A 31 -15.25 0.83 -20.05
N PHE A 32 -15.75 0.45 -21.23
CA PHE A 32 -14.94 -0.12 -22.32
C PHE A 32 -15.28 0.52 -23.69
N GLU A 33 -16.10 1.56 -23.69
CA GLU A 33 -16.47 2.38 -24.85
C GLU A 33 -15.39 3.41 -25.15
N HIS A 34 -14.42 3.58 -24.25
CA HIS A 34 -13.26 4.42 -24.47
C HIS A 34 -12.29 3.79 -25.48
N ARG A 35 -11.47 4.65 -26.08
CA ARG A 35 -10.62 4.32 -27.23
C ARG A 35 -9.64 3.17 -26.94
N ASP A 36 -8.98 3.15 -25.79
CA ASP A 36 -7.99 2.12 -25.43
C ASP A 36 -8.63 0.73 -25.29
N ALA A 37 -9.83 0.65 -24.72
CA ALA A 37 -10.57 -0.60 -24.66
C ALA A 37 -11.06 -1.03 -26.06
N ALA A 38 -11.47 -0.07 -26.90
CA ALA A 38 -11.83 -0.33 -28.30
C ALA A 38 -10.62 -0.77 -29.16
N GLU A 39 -9.40 -0.41 -28.77
CA GLU A 39 -8.14 -0.90 -29.36
C GLU A 39 -7.80 -2.34 -28.91
N GLY A 40 -8.62 -2.94 -28.03
CA GLY A 40 -8.53 -4.35 -27.63
C GLY A 40 -7.83 -4.59 -26.30
N TRP A 41 -7.39 -3.54 -25.58
CA TRP A 41 -6.76 -3.69 -24.28
C TRP A 41 -7.80 -4.16 -23.23
N PRO A 42 -7.49 -5.20 -22.44
CA PRO A 42 -8.49 -5.81 -21.56
C PRO A 42 -8.68 -5.09 -20.23
N ALA A 43 -7.65 -4.39 -19.76
CA ALA A 43 -7.65 -3.69 -18.48
C ALA A 43 -6.48 -2.69 -18.41
N ILE A 44 -6.59 -1.70 -17.54
CA ILE A 44 -5.49 -0.77 -17.21
C ILE A 44 -4.27 -1.48 -16.60
N TYR A 45 -4.47 -2.61 -15.94
CA TYR A 45 -3.41 -3.41 -15.33
C TYR A 45 -2.64 -4.28 -16.34
N ASP A 46 -3.10 -4.33 -17.59
CA ASP A 46 -2.46 -5.16 -18.61
C ASP A 46 -1.02 -4.68 -18.84
N ARG A 47 -0.07 -5.59 -18.63
CA ARG A 47 1.35 -5.25 -18.70
C ARG A 47 1.73 -4.80 -20.12
N ALA A 48 1.20 -5.42 -21.15
CA ALA A 48 1.52 -5.05 -22.53
C ALA A 48 0.93 -3.67 -22.87
N TYR A 49 -0.26 -3.34 -22.37
CA TYR A 49 -0.85 -2.00 -22.48
C TYR A 49 0.05 -0.93 -21.86
N LEU A 50 0.44 -1.12 -20.60
CA LEU A 50 1.30 -0.16 -19.89
C LEU A 50 2.67 -0.04 -20.58
N GLN A 51 3.25 -1.15 -21.04
CA GLN A 51 4.54 -1.16 -21.74
C GLN A 51 4.50 -0.51 -23.13
N ALA A 52 3.42 -0.71 -23.89
CA ALA A 52 3.20 -0.04 -25.17
C ALA A 52 3.16 1.49 -25.01
N ASN A 53 2.77 1.96 -23.83
CA ASN A 53 2.76 3.37 -23.47
C ASN A 53 4.06 3.85 -22.83
N ILE A 54 5.17 3.09 -22.72
CA ILE A 54 6.43 3.66 -22.18
C ILE A 54 7.12 4.55 -23.22
N ALA A 55 7.27 4.05 -24.44
CA ALA A 55 7.76 4.79 -25.61
C ALA A 55 6.66 4.95 -26.66
N GLY A 56 5.45 5.31 -26.19
CA GLY A 56 4.23 5.46 -26.98
C GLY A 56 3.16 6.25 -26.22
N GLY A 57 1.99 6.44 -26.83
CA GLY A 57 0.83 7.07 -26.18
C GLY A 57 0.96 8.58 -25.94
N GLU A 58 0.33 9.07 -24.86
CA GLU A 58 0.38 10.49 -24.49
C GLU A 58 1.84 10.92 -24.23
N GLY A 59 2.29 12.00 -24.87
CA GLY A 59 3.66 12.51 -24.73
C GLY A 59 4.70 11.88 -25.66
N PHE A 60 4.27 10.91 -26.49
CA PHE A 60 5.10 10.32 -27.55
C PHE A 60 4.38 10.38 -28.90
N ASP A 61 3.24 9.70 -29.03
CA ASP A 61 2.48 9.65 -30.27
C ASP A 61 1.56 10.87 -30.41
N TRP A 62 0.97 11.31 -29.30
CA TRP A 62 -0.07 12.34 -29.28
C TRP A 62 -0.09 13.13 -27.97
N PHE A 63 -0.83 14.24 -27.96
CA PHE A 63 -1.15 15.04 -26.79
C PHE A 63 -2.61 15.53 -26.85
N TYR A 64 -3.13 16.04 -25.74
CA TYR A 64 -4.43 16.73 -25.70
C TYR A 64 -4.24 18.24 -25.77
N ALA A 65 -4.87 18.89 -26.77
CA ALA A 65 -4.76 20.33 -26.95
C ALA A 65 -5.61 21.14 -25.95
N SER A 66 -6.62 20.50 -25.35
CA SER A 66 -7.49 21.10 -24.34
C SER A 66 -8.05 20.05 -23.36
N ALA A 67 -8.63 20.52 -22.25
CA ALA A 67 -9.37 19.64 -21.34
C ALA A 67 -10.62 19.02 -22.01
N ALA A 68 -11.26 19.71 -22.95
CA ALA A 68 -12.37 19.18 -23.72
C ALA A 68 -11.92 18.02 -24.62
N ASP A 69 -10.77 18.18 -25.29
CA ASP A 69 -10.17 17.11 -26.09
C ASP A 69 -9.79 15.91 -25.23
N ARG A 70 -9.24 16.15 -24.03
CA ARG A 70 -9.00 15.08 -23.06
C ARG A 70 -10.30 14.38 -22.72
N SER A 71 -11.37 15.08 -22.35
CA SER A 71 -12.67 14.45 -22.03
C SER A 71 -13.26 13.66 -23.20
N ALA A 72 -13.02 14.07 -24.45
CA ALA A 72 -13.53 13.41 -25.65
C ALA A 72 -12.56 12.39 -26.29
N GLN A 73 -11.37 12.16 -25.72
CA GLN A 73 -10.27 11.37 -26.34
C GLN A 73 -9.86 11.84 -27.74
N VAL A 74 -9.90 13.15 -27.99
CA VAL A 74 -9.41 13.77 -29.23
C VAL A 74 -7.89 13.92 -29.14
N ARG A 75 -7.19 12.83 -29.49
CA ARG A 75 -5.73 12.72 -29.49
C ARG A 75 -5.13 13.48 -30.68
N THR A 76 -4.32 14.51 -30.41
CA THR A 76 -3.63 15.29 -31.46
C THR A 76 -2.22 14.74 -31.67
N PRO A 77 -1.82 14.30 -32.89
CA PRO A 77 -0.49 13.75 -33.13
C PRO A 77 0.64 14.74 -32.82
N ILE A 78 1.72 14.27 -32.20
CA ILE A 78 2.93 15.05 -32.00
C ILE A 78 3.77 15.02 -33.29
N THR A 79 3.91 16.17 -33.95
CA THR A 79 4.68 16.33 -35.18
C THR A 79 5.58 17.56 -35.12
N ASP A 80 6.64 17.58 -35.93
CA ASP A 80 7.52 18.73 -36.12
C ASP A 80 7.35 19.39 -37.51
N GLY A 81 6.18 19.15 -38.13
CA GLY A 81 5.89 19.62 -39.49
C GLY A 81 6.98 19.22 -40.49
N SER A 82 7.45 20.19 -41.27
CA SER A 82 8.48 19.97 -42.31
C SER A 82 9.88 19.69 -41.75
N ALA A 83 10.18 20.09 -40.51
CA ALA A 83 11.50 19.89 -39.90
C ALA A 83 11.73 18.42 -39.51
N SER A 84 10.67 17.61 -39.42
CA SER A 84 10.72 16.14 -39.31
C SER A 84 11.53 15.61 -38.11
N LYS A 85 11.63 16.38 -37.00
CA LYS A 85 12.23 15.92 -35.73
C LYS A 85 11.19 15.93 -34.60
N PRO A 86 10.12 15.12 -34.67
CA PRO A 86 9.04 15.15 -33.66
C PRO A 86 9.53 14.83 -32.24
N TRP A 87 10.62 14.08 -32.10
CA TRP A 87 11.24 13.74 -30.81
C TRP A 87 11.54 14.95 -29.92
N VAL A 88 11.78 16.13 -30.51
CA VAL A 88 12.02 17.36 -29.75
C VAL A 88 10.82 17.83 -28.92
N PHE A 89 9.62 17.33 -29.23
CA PHE A 89 8.37 17.60 -28.51
C PHE A 89 7.85 16.37 -27.76
N ARG A 90 8.51 15.21 -27.91
CA ARG A 90 8.12 13.96 -27.25
C ARG A 90 8.94 13.78 -25.98
N TYR A 91 8.40 14.23 -24.85
CA TYR A 91 9.13 14.12 -23.58
C TYR A 91 9.42 12.67 -23.15
N LYS A 92 8.74 11.68 -23.76
CA LYS A 92 8.97 10.24 -23.53
C LYS A 92 9.98 9.62 -24.49
N ASP A 93 10.38 10.33 -25.55
CA ASP A 93 11.30 9.81 -26.56
C ASP A 93 12.76 9.94 -26.09
N LEU A 94 13.04 9.31 -24.95
CA LEU A 94 14.36 9.30 -24.31
C LEU A 94 15.43 8.75 -25.26
N ARG A 95 15.06 7.78 -26.09
CA ARG A 95 15.95 7.18 -27.08
C ARG A 95 16.38 8.20 -28.12
N ALA A 96 15.44 8.87 -28.79
CA ALA A 96 15.81 9.85 -29.80
C ALA A 96 16.49 11.07 -29.16
N TRP A 97 16.04 11.51 -27.98
CA TRP A 97 16.71 12.58 -27.22
C TRP A 97 18.19 12.22 -26.98
N TRP A 98 18.45 11.03 -26.43
CA TRP A 98 19.79 10.59 -26.08
C TRP A 98 20.73 10.37 -27.28
N PHE A 99 20.21 9.88 -28.41
CA PHE A 99 20.98 9.60 -29.62
C PHE A 99 21.26 10.81 -30.52
N ASN A 100 20.52 11.91 -30.38
CA ASN A 100 20.59 13.00 -31.35
C ASN A 100 21.40 14.20 -30.82
N PRO A 101 22.11 14.92 -31.69
CA PRO A 101 22.63 16.23 -31.35
C PRO A 101 21.47 17.20 -31.10
N HIS A 102 21.58 17.98 -30.03
CA HIS A 102 20.56 18.94 -29.62
C HIS A 102 20.79 20.30 -30.27
N TYR A 103 19.72 20.91 -30.78
CA TYR A 103 19.75 22.25 -31.36
C TYR A 103 18.62 23.09 -30.78
N ASN A 104 18.96 24.22 -30.15
CA ASN A 104 17.97 25.14 -29.64
C ASN A 104 17.10 25.71 -30.78
N ARG A 105 15.83 25.98 -30.47
CA ARG A 105 14.86 26.55 -31.41
C ARG A 105 14.23 27.87 -30.89
N PRO A 106 14.99 28.97 -30.80
CA PRO A 106 14.45 30.28 -30.45
C PRO A 106 13.41 30.70 -31.51
N GLY A 107 12.22 31.12 -31.06
CA GLY A 107 11.13 31.47 -31.98
C GLY A 107 10.64 30.32 -32.88
N GLY A 108 10.98 29.07 -32.56
CA GLY A 108 10.60 27.89 -33.35
C GLY A 108 11.57 27.51 -34.47
N VAL A 109 12.64 28.27 -34.70
CA VAL A 109 13.63 28.02 -35.76
C VAL A 109 14.89 27.38 -35.19
N GLU A 110 15.32 26.26 -35.77
CA GLU A 110 16.52 25.54 -35.34
C GLU A 110 17.80 26.37 -35.52
N SER A 111 18.63 26.40 -34.48
CA SER A 111 19.91 27.10 -34.47
C SER A 111 20.92 26.39 -35.38
N GLY A 112 21.85 27.15 -35.97
CA GLY A 112 22.88 26.58 -36.84
C GLY A 112 23.98 25.78 -36.12
N THR A 113 24.03 25.84 -34.80
CA THR A 113 25.02 25.15 -33.96
C THR A 113 24.32 24.30 -32.89
N PRO A 114 24.83 23.09 -32.60
CA PRO A 114 24.28 22.28 -31.53
C PRO A 114 24.62 22.88 -30.16
N THR A 115 23.94 22.39 -29.12
CA THR A 115 24.30 22.65 -27.72
C THR A 115 25.56 21.87 -27.32
N ALA A 116 25.92 21.93 -26.03
CA ALA A 116 27.05 21.16 -25.48
C ALA A 116 26.77 19.65 -25.37
N TRP A 117 25.52 19.20 -25.53
CA TRP A 117 25.18 17.78 -25.43
C TRP A 117 25.87 16.97 -26.54
N ALA A 118 26.63 15.97 -26.13
CA ALA A 118 27.17 14.95 -27.02
C ALA A 118 26.26 13.71 -27.00
N PRO A 119 25.80 13.21 -28.15
CA PRO A 119 25.00 11.99 -28.22
C PRO A 119 25.61 10.83 -27.45
N GLU A 120 24.77 10.08 -26.75
CA GLU A 120 25.14 8.88 -26.00
C GLU A 120 26.18 9.10 -24.89
N SER A 121 26.50 10.34 -24.53
CA SER A 121 27.64 10.67 -23.68
C SER A 121 27.48 10.20 -22.23
N LYS A 122 26.25 10.10 -21.73
CA LYS A 122 25.96 9.75 -20.34
C LYS A 122 24.71 8.86 -20.20
N PRO A 123 24.66 7.94 -19.24
CA PRO A 123 23.45 7.19 -18.94
C PRO A 123 22.36 8.08 -18.34
N ILE A 124 21.11 7.61 -18.46
CA ILE A 124 19.93 8.17 -17.82
C ILE A 124 19.63 7.36 -16.56
N TRP A 125 19.44 8.06 -15.44
CA TRP A 125 18.94 7.50 -14.19
C TRP A 125 17.57 8.10 -13.92
N PHE A 126 16.60 7.24 -13.60
CA PHE A 126 15.34 7.74 -13.07
C PHE A 126 15.51 8.03 -11.58
N THR A 127 15.69 9.30 -11.25
CA THR A 127 15.86 9.77 -9.87
C THR A 127 14.60 9.53 -9.06
N GLU A 128 13.45 9.53 -9.73
CA GLU A 128 12.18 9.05 -9.20
C GLU A 128 11.38 8.38 -10.32
N LEU A 129 10.66 7.31 -10.00
CA LEU A 129 9.62 6.75 -10.86
C LEU A 129 8.54 6.07 -10.01
N GLY A 130 7.30 6.14 -10.44
CA GLY A 130 6.19 5.54 -9.72
C GLY A 130 4.87 6.16 -10.11
N CYS A 131 3.78 5.62 -9.58
CA CYS A 131 2.47 6.25 -9.62
C CYS A 131 1.80 6.19 -8.24
N PRO A 132 0.83 7.07 -7.96
CA PRO A 132 0.07 6.99 -6.71
C PRO A 132 -0.72 5.68 -6.67
N ALA A 133 -0.96 5.13 -5.47
CA ALA A 133 -1.80 3.95 -5.26
C ALA A 133 -3.30 4.31 -5.28
N ILE A 134 -3.71 4.93 -6.38
CA ILE A 134 -5.07 5.37 -6.66
C ILE A 134 -5.52 4.69 -7.95
N ASP A 135 -6.79 4.32 -8.06
CA ASP A 135 -7.37 3.84 -9.31
C ASP A 135 -6.99 4.77 -10.47
N ARG A 136 -6.51 4.21 -11.58
CA ARG A 136 -5.97 4.98 -12.71
C ARG A 136 -4.73 5.82 -12.41
N GLY A 137 -3.94 5.46 -11.40
CA GLY A 137 -2.65 6.07 -11.07
C GLY A 137 -1.72 6.26 -12.27
N THR A 138 -1.71 5.29 -13.20
CA THR A 138 -0.91 5.31 -14.42
C THR A 138 -1.35 6.36 -15.46
N ASN A 139 -2.56 6.92 -15.36
CA ASN A 139 -3.03 7.99 -16.26
C ASN A 139 -2.30 9.31 -16.02
N GLN A 140 -1.90 9.57 -14.77
CA GLN A 140 -1.23 10.81 -14.39
C GLN A 140 -0.28 10.54 -13.21
N PRO A 141 0.85 9.85 -13.44
CA PRO A 141 1.72 9.39 -12.37
C PRO A 141 2.36 10.50 -11.54
N ASN A 142 2.40 11.74 -12.06
CA ASN A 142 2.99 12.91 -11.41
C ASN A 142 2.07 13.60 -10.37
N VAL A 143 0.88 13.05 -10.10
CA VAL A 143 -0.05 13.60 -9.11
C VAL A 143 0.25 13.05 -7.73
N PHE A 144 0.58 13.93 -6.79
CA PHE A 144 0.83 13.62 -5.39
C PHE A 144 -0.39 13.97 -4.54
N PHE A 145 -0.99 12.96 -3.92
CA PHE A 145 -2.14 13.16 -3.04
C PHE A 145 -1.69 13.61 -1.64
N ASP A 146 -2.19 14.77 -1.21
CA ASP A 146 -2.05 15.27 0.15
C ASP A 146 -3.37 15.90 0.62
N PRO A 147 -4.12 15.28 1.56
CA PRO A 147 -5.39 15.80 2.03
C PRO A 147 -5.29 17.17 2.74
N LYS A 148 -4.08 17.65 3.06
CA LYS A 148 -3.84 18.96 3.67
C LYS A 148 -3.48 20.05 2.66
N SER A 149 -3.21 19.68 1.41
CA SER A 149 -2.78 20.61 0.37
C SER A 149 -3.94 21.02 -0.55
N SER A 150 -4.02 22.30 -0.89
CA SER A 150 -4.94 22.80 -1.93
C SER A 150 -4.55 22.38 -3.35
N GLU A 151 -3.30 21.96 -3.55
CA GLU A 151 -2.79 21.45 -4.83
C GLU A 151 -2.99 19.93 -4.99
N SER A 152 -3.68 19.29 -4.04
CA SER A 152 -3.98 17.88 -4.08
C SER A 152 -5.03 17.56 -5.14
N SER A 153 -4.74 16.54 -5.94
CA SER A 153 -5.63 16.06 -7.01
C SER A 153 -5.60 14.54 -7.08
N THR A 154 -6.54 13.98 -7.83
CA THR A 154 -6.51 12.57 -8.23
C THR A 154 -6.09 12.49 -9.71
N PRO A 155 -5.53 11.35 -10.15
CA PRO A 155 -5.17 11.16 -11.55
C PRO A 155 -6.34 11.40 -12.50
N HIS A 156 -6.06 11.69 -13.77
CA HIS A 156 -7.11 11.88 -14.77
C HIS A 156 -8.12 10.72 -14.80
N PHE A 157 -9.40 11.08 -14.67
CA PHE A 157 -10.55 10.15 -14.63
C PHE A 157 -10.57 9.19 -13.43
N SER A 158 -9.62 9.28 -12.49
CA SER A 158 -9.62 8.50 -11.25
C SER A 158 -10.86 8.79 -10.40
N ARG A 159 -11.37 7.76 -9.73
CA ARG A 159 -12.43 7.86 -8.70
C ARG A 159 -11.90 8.14 -7.31
N GLY A 160 -10.57 8.12 -7.13
CA GLY A 160 -9.91 8.42 -5.87
C GLY A 160 -9.89 7.23 -4.92
N TRP A 161 -10.08 6.02 -5.44
CA TRP A 161 -10.10 4.80 -4.65
C TRP A 161 -8.68 4.26 -4.50
N ARG A 162 -8.35 3.72 -3.32
CA ARG A 162 -7.08 3.03 -3.11
C ARG A 162 -6.95 1.85 -4.08
N ASP A 163 -5.82 1.78 -4.75
CA ASP A 163 -5.47 0.68 -5.64
C ASP A 163 -3.96 0.41 -5.55
N ASP A 164 -3.60 -0.60 -4.77
CA ASP A 164 -2.19 -0.99 -4.64
C ASP A 164 -1.73 -1.83 -5.85
N ALA A 165 -2.67 -2.47 -6.57
CA ALA A 165 -2.36 -3.32 -7.73
C ALA A 165 -1.93 -2.49 -8.94
N ILE A 166 -2.50 -1.30 -9.16
CA ILE A 166 -2.07 -0.43 -10.27
C ILE A 166 -0.65 0.11 -10.06
N GLN A 167 -0.29 0.46 -8.82
CA GLN A 167 1.07 0.89 -8.49
C GLN A 167 2.07 -0.23 -8.78
N ARG A 168 1.73 -1.47 -8.38
CA ARG A 168 2.54 -2.64 -8.70
C ARG A 168 2.65 -2.86 -10.21
N ALA A 169 1.54 -2.79 -10.93
CA ALA A 169 1.52 -2.99 -12.38
C ALA A 169 2.38 -1.94 -13.12
N TYR A 170 2.37 -0.68 -12.69
CA TYR A 170 3.24 0.39 -13.20
C TYR A 170 4.73 0.02 -13.04
N LEU A 171 5.13 -0.39 -11.83
CA LEU A 171 6.52 -0.72 -11.53
C LEU A 171 6.96 -1.96 -12.32
N GLU A 172 6.15 -3.02 -12.32
CA GLU A 172 6.45 -4.24 -13.08
C GLU A 172 6.56 -3.95 -14.58
N ALA A 173 5.65 -3.16 -15.16
CA ALA A 173 5.72 -2.76 -16.56
C ALA A 173 7.01 -2.01 -16.89
N THR A 174 7.34 -1.00 -16.07
CA THR A 174 8.49 -0.11 -16.27
C THR A 174 9.82 -0.87 -16.16
N TYR A 175 10.06 -1.59 -15.06
CA TYR A 175 11.32 -2.29 -14.84
C TYR A 175 11.53 -3.43 -15.85
N LEU A 176 10.48 -4.19 -16.20
CA LEU A 176 10.60 -5.26 -17.20
C LEU A 176 10.86 -4.72 -18.60
N TRP A 177 10.29 -3.56 -18.95
CA TRP A 177 10.49 -2.98 -20.28
C TRP A 177 11.92 -2.43 -20.46
N TRP A 178 12.44 -1.69 -19.48
CA TRP A 178 13.81 -1.17 -19.51
C TRP A 178 14.89 -2.24 -19.28
N GLY A 179 14.51 -3.37 -18.67
CA GLY A 179 15.35 -4.55 -18.54
C GLY A 179 15.55 -5.32 -19.85
N GLU A 180 14.67 -5.13 -20.84
CA GLU A 180 14.79 -5.76 -22.15
C GLU A 180 15.80 -5.03 -23.03
N ALA A 181 16.75 -5.78 -23.59
CA ALA A 181 17.88 -5.24 -24.34
C ALA A 181 17.44 -4.50 -25.60
N ALA A 182 16.32 -4.90 -26.21
CA ALA A 182 15.78 -4.27 -27.41
C ALA A 182 15.28 -2.82 -27.16
N ASN A 183 14.82 -2.53 -25.94
CA ASN A 183 14.27 -1.24 -25.56
C ASN A 183 15.34 -0.28 -25.02
N ASN A 184 16.43 -0.83 -24.48
CA ASN A 184 17.47 -0.08 -23.78
C ASN A 184 18.83 -0.26 -24.49
N PRO A 185 19.19 0.60 -25.46
CA PRO A 185 20.40 0.43 -26.28
C PRO A 185 21.69 0.59 -25.46
N ILE A 186 22.82 0.17 -26.04
CA ILE A 186 24.16 0.33 -25.45
C ILE A 186 24.84 1.54 -26.10
N SER A 187 25.46 2.38 -25.27
CA SER A 187 26.27 3.53 -25.70
C SER A 187 27.54 3.09 -26.38
N VAL A 188 27.85 3.69 -27.52
CA VAL A 188 29.17 3.53 -28.17
C VAL A 188 30.29 4.29 -27.43
N VAL A 189 29.94 5.22 -26.53
CA VAL A 189 30.88 6.08 -25.81
C VAL A 189 31.40 5.42 -24.54
N TYR A 190 30.50 4.93 -23.68
CA TYR A 190 30.85 4.34 -22.37
C TYR A 190 30.55 2.84 -22.26
N GLY A 191 29.98 2.21 -23.30
CA GLY A 191 29.75 0.76 -23.36
C GLY A 191 28.64 0.22 -22.44
N GLY A 192 27.88 1.07 -21.77
CA GLY A 192 26.75 0.71 -20.90
C GLY A 192 25.39 1.02 -21.51
N ARG A 193 24.31 0.65 -20.82
CA ARG A 193 22.92 0.89 -21.27
C ARG A 193 22.53 2.37 -21.20
N MET A 194 21.61 2.80 -22.06
CA MET A 194 21.06 4.17 -22.07
C MET A 194 20.37 4.49 -20.74
N VAL A 195 19.44 3.66 -20.29
CA VAL A 195 18.85 3.76 -18.94
C VAL A 195 19.59 2.80 -18.03
N HIS A 196 20.21 3.32 -16.97
CA HIS A 196 20.92 2.49 -16.00
C HIS A 196 19.96 2.03 -14.89
N VAL A 197 19.13 1.03 -15.23
CA VAL A 197 18.04 0.51 -14.38
C VAL A 197 18.44 0.22 -12.92
N PRO A 198 19.63 -0.32 -12.60
CA PRO A 198 20.02 -0.57 -11.21
C PRO A 198 20.07 0.68 -10.31
N GLU A 199 20.24 1.87 -10.89
CA GLU A 199 20.29 3.15 -10.16
C GLU A 199 18.99 3.96 -10.29
N CYS A 200 17.96 3.38 -10.90
CA CYS A 200 16.64 4.00 -10.95
C CYS A 200 15.90 3.78 -9.61
N ALA A 201 15.36 4.84 -9.03
CA ALA A 201 14.70 4.81 -7.73
C ALA A 201 13.17 4.76 -7.87
N ALA A 202 12.55 3.70 -7.35
CA ALA A 202 11.11 3.65 -7.20
C ALA A 202 10.66 4.55 -6.04
N TRP A 203 9.89 5.59 -6.36
CA TRP A 203 9.34 6.52 -5.39
C TRP A 203 8.04 5.94 -4.79
N THR A 204 7.81 5.94 -3.47
CA THR A 204 8.71 6.34 -2.37
C THR A 204 8.82 5.22 -1.33
N TRP A 205 9.96 4.54 -1.30
CA TRP A 205 10.27 3.60 -0.21
C TRP A 205 10.72 4.38 1.03
N ASP A 206 10.08 4.11 2.15
CA ASP A 206 10.27 4.81 3.42
C ASP A 206 10.81 3.84 4.48
N ALA A 207 11.87 4.24 5.18
CA ALA A 207 12.53 3.42 6.19
C ALA A 207 11.71 3.28 7.50
N ARG A 208 10.65 4.08 7.69
CA ARG A 208 9.75 3.94 8.86
C ARG A 208 9.11 2.55 8.85
N PRO A 209 9.03 1.87 10.02
CA PRO A 209 8.58 0.49 10.06
C PRO A 209 7.09 0.36 9.77
N TYR A 210 6.72 -0.50 8.84
CA TYR A 210 5.33 -0.94 8.63
C TYR A 210 4.96 -2.00 9.69
N PRO A 211 3.73 -2.01 10.26
CA PRO A 211 2.60 -1.12 9.97
C PRO A 211 2.57 0.18 10.78
N PHE A 212 3.54 0.39 11.68
CA PHE A 212 3.56 1.58 12.53
C PHE A 212 3.43 2.84 11.70
N PHE A 213 4.31 3.07 10.73
CA PHE A 213 3.99 3.99 9.65
C PHE A 213 3.18 3.22 8.59
N PRO A 214 1.99 3.70 8.21
CA PRO A 214 1.41 5.02 8.49
C PRO A 214 0.45 5.10 9.71
N ALA A 215 0.18 3.99 10.40
CA ALA A 215 -0.90 3.89 11.39
C ALA A 215 -0.78 4.85 12.60
N LEU A 216 0.42 5.12 13.13
CA LEU A 216 0.60 6.00 14.30
C LEU A 216 0.59 7.48 13.90
N THR A 217 -0.59 8.02 13.63
CA THR A 217 -0.77 9.40 13.14
C THR A 217 -0.46 10.50 14.18
N ASP A 218 -0.38 10.15 15.46
CA ASP A 218 0.13 10.99 16.55
C ASP A 218 1.65 11.14 16.52
N VAL A 219 2.37 10.19 15.90
CA VAL A 219 3.82 10.23 15.68
C VAL A 219 4.14 10.79 14.29
N TRP A 220 3.39 10.36 13.27
CA TRP A 220 3.62 10.73 11.87
C TRP A 220 2.44 11.53 11.31
N PRO A 221 2.57 12.87 11.22
CA PRO A 221 1.46 13.72 10.77
C PRO A 221 1.10 13.48 9.30
N ASP A 222 1.99 12.92 8.49
CA ASP A 222 1.84 12.60 7.08
C ASP A 222 1.26 11.20 6.81
N GLY A 223 0.87 10.43 7.85
CA GLY A 223 0.35 9.07 7.69
C GLY A 223 -0.87 8.97 6.76
N ALA A 224 -1.70 10.01 6.70
CA ALA A 224 -2.86 10.05 5.80
C ALA A 224 -2.48 10.03 4.30
N ASN A 225 -1.26 10.46 3.95
CA ASN A 225 -0.80 10.55 2.57
C ASN A 225 -0.47 9.16 2.01
N TRP A 226 -0.01 8.23 2.86
CA TRP A 226 0.37 6.87 2.46
C TRP A 226 -0.72 6.17 1.66
N ARG A 227 -1.98 6.30 2.11
CA ARG A 227 -3.11 5.52 1.60
C ARG A 227 -3.35 5.70 0.10
N LEU A 228 -3.15 6.91 -0.43
CA LEU A 228 -3.40 7.24 -1.83
C LEU A 228 -2.13 7.79 -2.52
N GLY A 229 -1.03 8.00 -1.79
CA GLY A 229 0.23 8.48 -2.36
C GLY A 229 1.10 7.37 -2.94
N HIS A 230 2.32 7.74 -3.31
CA HIS A 230 3.33 6.87 -3.93
C HIS A 230 4.06 5.93 -2.97
N TRP A 231 3.79 5.97 -1.67
CA TRP A 231 4.52 5.18 -0.68
C TRP A 231 4.50 3.69 -1.00
N LEU A 232 5.68 3.06 -0.92
CA LEU A 232 5.88 1.64 -1.19
C LEU A 232 5.99 0.80 0.08
N THR A 233 6.29 1.43 1.22
CA THR A 233 6.41 0.78 2.53
C THR A 233 5.10 0.07 2.88
N GLY A 234 5.17 -1.23 3.22
CA GLY A 234 4.01 -2.10 3.39
C GLY A 234 3.47 -2.72 2.09
N ARG A 235 3.55 -2.02 0.95
CA ARG A 235 3.06 -2.51 -0.36
C ARG A 235 4.08 -3.34 -1.13
N LEU A 236 5.37 -3.02 -1.00
CA LEU A 236 6.45 -3.67 -1.75
C LEU A 236 6.53 -5.19 -1.50
N GLY A 237 6.15 -5.62 -0.28
CA GLY A 237 6.11 -7.03 0.11
C GLY A 237 4.95 -7.83 -0.50
N ALA A 238 3.93 -7.18 -1.06
CA ALA A 238 2.84 -7.87 -1.73
C ALA A 238 3.35 -8.60 -2.98
N VAL A 239 2.66 -9.66 -3.39
CA VAL A 239 2.97 -10.40 -4.63
C VAL A 239 1.88 -10.18 -5.66
N SER A 240 2.27 -10.16 -6.94
CA SER A 240 1.31 -10.16 -8.05
C SER A 240 0.48 -11.44 -8.04
N LEU A 241 -0.84 -11.32 -8.22
CA LEU A 241 -1.74 -12.47 -8.34
C LEU A 241 -1.30 -13.41 -9.46
N ALA A 242 -0.90 -12.85 -10.61
CA ALA A 242 -0.40 -13.61 -11.75
C ALA A 242 0.86 -14.41 -11.38
N ALA A 243 1.80 -13.78 -10.67
CA ALA A 243 3.02 -14.43 -10.21
C ALA A 243 2.73 -15.56 -9.20
N LEU A 244 1.80 -15.32 -8.25
CA LEU A 244 1.40 -16.32 -7.25
C LEU A 244 0.73 -17.54 -7.90
N VAL A 245 -0.23 -17.33 -8.81
CA VAL A 245 -0.91 -18.42 -9.51
C VAL A 245 0.07 -19.21 -10.38
N ARG A 246 0.96 -18.53 -11.12
CA ARG A 246 2.03 -19.18 -11.88
C ARG A 246 2.91 -20.04 -10.98
N HIS A 247 3.34 -19.49 -9.83
CA HIS A 247 4.16 -20.22 -8.88
C HIS A 247 3.46 -21.50 -8.36
N LEU A 248 2.17 -21.42 -8.03
CA LEU A 248 1.38 -22.59 -7.60
C LEU A 248 1.26 -23.66 -8.69
N CYS A 249 1.10 -23.25 -9.96
CA CYS A 249 1.08 -24.17 -11.10
C CYS A 249 2.43 -24.86 -11.33
N ILE A 250 3.54 -24.11 -11.30
CA ILE A 250 4.90 -24.67 -11.43
C ILE A 250 5.19 -25.62 -10.28
N ARG A 251 4.83 -25.25 -9.05
CA ARG A 251 4.95 -26.12 -7.86
C ARG A 251 4.14 -27.42 -8.00
N ALA A 252 3.06 -27.41 -8.76
CA ALA A 252 2.26 -28.59 -9.10
C ALA A 252 2.89 -29.49 -10.17
N GLY A 253 3.99 -29.07 -10.81
CA GLY A 253 4.64 -29.76 -11.91
C GLY A 253 4.08 -29.42 -13.30
N LEU A 254 3.27 -28.36 -13.43
CA LEU A 254 2.81 -27.90 -14.74
C LEU A 254 3.96 -27.14 -15.45
N PRO A 255 4.31 -27.51 -16.69
CA PRO A 255 5.31 -26.80 -17.47
C PRO A 255 4.97 -25.31 -17.66
N GLU A 256 5.97 -24.44 -17.59
CA GLU A 256 5.78 -22.98 -17.68
C GLU A 256 5.17 -22.54 -19.02
N ASP A 257 5.52 -23.23 -20.10
CA ASP A 257 4.99 -23.01 -21.45
C ASP A 257 3.50 -23.39 -21.60
N ARG A 258 2.88 -24.01 -20.59
CA ARG A 258 1.45 -24.33 -20.52
C ARG A 258 0.65 -23.43 -19.60
N ILE A 259 1.28 -22.41 -19.01
CA ILE A 259 0.67 -21.51 -18.02
C ILE A 259 0.51 -20.13 -18.64
N ASP A 260 -0.74 -19.70 -18.81
CA ASP A 260 -1.05 -18.33 -19.22
C ASP A 260 -1.75 -17.58 -18.09
N VAL A 261 -1.01 -16.67 -17.46
CA VAL A 261 -1.50 -15.77 -16.39
C VAL A 261 -1.56 -14.32 -16.86
N THR A 262 -1.46 -14.04 -18.16
CA THR A 262 -1.47 -12.65 -18.66
C THR A 262 -2.82 -11.98 -18.42
N GLY A 263 -3.90 -12.75 -18.28
CA GLY A 263 -5.25 -12.26 -17.97
C GLY A 263 -5.54 -12.06 -16.48
N LEU A 264 -4.53 -12.14 -15.60
CA LEU A 264 -4.67 -11.94 -14.15
C LEU A 264 -4.04 -10.64 -13.67
N TRP A 265 -4.77 -9.92 -12.83
CA TRP A 265 -4.31 -8.71 -12.16
C TRP A 265 -4.80 -8.66 -10.71
N GLY A 266 -3.96 -8.10 -9.85
CA GLY A 266 -4.22 -8.00 -8.42
C GLY A 266 -2.94 -8.12 -7.60
N ALA A 267 -3.00 -7.65 -6.36
CA ALA A 267 -1.93 -7.78 -5.38
C ALA A 267 -2.44 -8.60 -4.18
N VAL A 268 -1.55 -9.44 -3.64
CA VAL A 268 -1.77 -10.28 -2.45
C VAL A 268 -0.69 -9.93 -1.44
N GLU A 269 -1.06 -9.34 -0.29
CA GLU A 269 -0.09 -8.97 0.75
C GLU A 269 0.45 -10.22 1.47
N GLY A 270 -0.40 -11.24 1.63
CA GLY A 270 0.01 -12.54 2.17
C GLY A 270 -1.00 -13.64 1.83
N TYR A 271 -0.50 -14.86 1.65
CA TYR A 271 -1.32 -16.05 1.45
C TYR A 271 -0.68 -17.25 2.16
N ALA A 272 -1.43 -17.89 3.06
CA ALA A 272 -0.94 -19.00 3.86
C ALA A 272 -1.63 -20.31 3.46
N ILE A 273 -0.82 -21.33 3.13
CA ILE A 273 -1.27 -22.70 2.95
C ILE A 273 -0.90 -23.46 4.22
N THR A 274 -1.87 -23.63 5.11
CA THR A 274 -1.66 -24.15 6.47
C THR A 274 -1.93 -25.66 6.61
N ALA A 275 -2.46 -26.29 5.56
CA ALA A 275 -2.77 -27.71 5.51
C ALA A 275 -2.32 -28.33 4.18
N LEU A 276 -2.23 -29.67 4.15
CA LEU A 276 -2.01 -30.41 2.91
C LEU A 276 -3.24 -30.27 2.01
N GLU A 277 -3.07 -29.59 0.88
CA GLU A 277 -4.11 -29.42 -0.11
C GLU A 277 -3.55 -29.48 -1.53
N SER A 278 -4.43 -29.72 -2.50
CA SER A 278 -4.03 -29.70 -3.91
C SER A 278 -3.79 -28.25 -4.37
N PRO A 279 -2.87 -28.00 -5.32
CA PRO A 279 -2.69 -26.67 -5.93
C PRO A 279 -3.99 -26.12 -6.53
N ARG A 280 -4.86 -26.99 -7.05
CA ARG A 280 -6.20 -26.62 -7.52
C ARG A 280 -7.04 -26.02 -6.40
N ALA A 281 -7.01 -26.58 -5.19
CA ALA A 281 -7.76 -26.06 -4.04
C ALA A 281 -7.24 -24.66 -3.65
N SER A 282 -5.92 -24.49 -3.57
CA SER A 282 -5.31 -23.19 -3.29
C SER A 282 -5.70 -22.13 -4.33
N ILE A 283 -5.58 -22.45 -5.63
CA ILE A 283 -5.96 -21.57 -6.73
C ILE A 283 -7.48 -21.30 -6.72
N THR A 284 -8.31 -22.27 -6.35
CA THR A 284 -9.77 -22.08 -6.25
C THR A 284 -10.12 -21.05 -5.18
N THR A 285 -9.40 -21.06 -4.04
CA THR A 285 -9.56 -20.04 -2.99
C THR A 285 -9.21 -18.64 -3.52
N LEU A 286 -8.10 -18.51 -4.27
CA LEU A 286 -7.73 -17.27 -4.95
C LEU A 286 -8.80 -16.85 -5.99
N SER A 287 -9.30 -17.79 -6.80
CA SER A 287 -10.32 -17.57 -7.82
C SER A 287 -11.62 -17.02 -7.23
N ARG A 288 -12.08 -17.56 -6.10
CA ARG A 288 -13.26 -17.05 -5.38
C ARG A 288 -13.04 -15.65 -4.83
N HIS A 289 -11.88 -15.41 -4.23
CA HIS A 289 -11.56 -14.12 -3.62
C HIS A 289 -11.38 -13.01 -4.67
N PHE A 290 -10.62 -13.28 -5.74
CA PHE A 290 -10.29 -12.30 -6.78
C PHE A 290 -11.28 -12.27 -7.96
N GLY A 291 -12.11 -13.30 -8.15
CA GLY A 291 -13.11 -13.35 -9.22
C GLY A 291 -12.49 -13.63 -10.59
N PHE A 292 -11.76 -14.73 -10.73
CA PHE A 292 -11.19 -15.17 -12.01
C PHE A 292 -11.54 -16.62 -12.30
N ASP A 293 -11.46 -17.00 -13.57
CA ASP A 293 -11.65 -18.37 -14.04
C ASP A 293 -10.33 -18.95 -14.56
N ALA A 294 -10.24 -20.28 -14.55
CA ALA A 294 -9.15 -21.05 -15.16
C ALA A 294 -9.74 -21.93 -16.25
N VAL A 295 -9.28 -21.76 -17.49
CA VAL A 295 -9.81 -22.43 -18.67
C VAL A 295 -8.68 -23.03 -19.49
N GLU A 296 -8.96 -24.13 -20.17
CA GLU A 296 -8.04 -24.69 -21.16
C GLU A 296 -8.40 -24.12 -22.53
N THR A 297 -7.41 -23.58 -23.23
CA THR A 297 -7.55 -22.99 -24.56
C THR A 297 -6.24 -23.19 -25.30
N GLU A 298 -6.31 -23.76 -26.50
CA GLU A 298 -5.15 -24.05 -27.36
C GLU A 298 -4.01 -24.83 -26.67
N GLY A 299 -4.34 -25.72 -25.72
CA GLY A 299 -3.37 -26.52 -24.97
C GLY A 299 -2.72 -25.80 -23.78
N LEU A 300 -3.12 -24.55 -23.50
CA LEU A 300 -2.68 -23.74 -22.37
C LEU A 300 -3.76 -23.69 -21.29
N ILE A 301 -3.36 -23.66 -20.02
CA ILE A 301 -4.25 -23.27 -18.94
C ILE A 301 -4.16 -21.75 -18.79
N ARG A 302 -5.21 -21.07 -19.24
CA ARG A 302 -5.34 -19.61 -19.18
C ARG A 302 -6.17 -19.20 -17.96
N PHE A 303 -5.65 -18.24 -17.22
CA PHE A 303 -6.32 -17.64 -16.07
C PHE A 303 -6.79 -16.23 -16.43
N ILE A 304 -8.08 -15.97 -16.27
CA ILE A 304 -8.72 -14.76 -16.79
C ILE A 304 -9.62 -14.15 -15.73
N MET A 305 -9.46 -12.86 -15.44
CA MET A 305 -10.39 -12.11 -14.60
C MET A 305 -11.80 -12.11 -15.21
N ARG A 306 -12.82 -12.27 -14.37
CA ARG A 306 -14.22 -12.12 -14.78
C ARG A 306 -14.57 -10.64 -14.98
N GLY A 307 -15.72 -10.37 -15.62
CA GLY A 307 -16.19 -8.99 -15.85
C GLY A 307 -15.53 -8.30 -17.06
N ARG A 308 -14.97 -9.06 -18.01
CA ARG A 308 -14.42 -8.51 -19.26
C ARG A 308 -15.53 -8.04 -20.21
N ALA A 309 -15.15 -7.22 -21.19
CA ALA A 309 -16.03 -6.87 -22.29
C ALA A 309 -16.43 -8.10 -23.11
N SER A 310 -17.64 -8.05 -23.65
CA SER A 310 -18.17 -9.11 -24.50
C SER A 310 -17.36 -9.23 -25.79
N VAL A 311 -16.96 -10.45 -26.15
CA VAL A 311 -16.19 -10.75 -27.37
C VAL A 311 -17.08 -11.01 -28.58
N ALA A 312 -18.36 -11.31 -28.35
CA ALA A 312 -19.34 -11.53 -29.40
C ALA A 312 -20.75 -11.10 -28.98
N THR A 313 -21.54 -10.72 -29.97
CA THR A 313 -23.00 -10.65 -29.88
C THR A 313 -23.58 -11.80 -30.69
N LEU A 314 -24.51 -12.55 -30.10
CA LEU A 314 -25.20 -13.67 -30.70
C LEU A 314 -26.68 -13.35 -30.82
N VAL A 315 -27.27 -13.66 -31.98
CA VAL A 315 -28.72 -13.58 -32.23
C VAL A 315 -29.32 -14.98 -32.31
N PRO A 316 -30.64 -15.15 -32.20
CA PRO A 316 -31.28 -16.47 -32.32
C PRO A 316 -30.90 -17.24 -33.59
N ASP A 317 -30.69 -16.55 -34.71
CA ASP A 317 -30.27 -17.14 -35.99
C ASP A 317 -28.82 -17.68 -35.98
N ASP A 318 -28.00 -17.29 -34.99
CA ASP A 318 -26.66 -17.86 -34.79
C ASP A 318 -26.69 -19.22 -34.08
N LEU A 319 -27.85 -19.60 -33.51
CA LEU A 319 -28.00 -20.80 -32.71
C LEU A 319 -28.37 -22.01 -33.57
N VAL A 320 -27.94 -23.20 -33.14
CA VAL A 320 -28.32 -24.46 -33.79
C VAL A 320 -29.64 -24.95 -33.24
N ALA A 321 -30.60 -25.21 -34.15
CA ALA A 321 -31.88 -25.80 -33.79
C ALA A 321 -31.71 -27.13 -33.04
N ALA A 322 -32.45 -27.31 -31.96
CA ALA A 322 -32.50 -28.58 -31.26
C ALA A 322 -33.27 -29.63 -32.09
N ARG A 323 -32.82 -30.89 -32.06
CA ARG A 323 -33.57 -32.01 -32.69
C ARG A 323 -34.93 -32.23 -31.98
N GLU A 324 -34.97 -31.98 -30.67
CA GLU A 324 -36.14 -31.92 -29.80
C GLU A 324 -35.91 -30.84 -28.73
N GLY A 325 -36.93 -30.06 -28.37
CA GLY A 325 -36.86 -28.98 -27.38
C GLY A 325 -36.65 -27.58 -27.98
N ASP A 326 -36.51 -26.58 -27.10
CA ASP A 326 -36.29 -25.18 -27.49
C ASP A 326 -34.82 -24.93 -27.90
N VAL A 327 -34.60 -23.93 -28.76
CA VAL A 327 -33.27 -23.55 -29.25
C VAL A 327 -32.42 -22.88 -28.15
N LEU A 328 -33.08 -22.28 -27.17
CA LEU A 328 -32.51 -21.58 -26.03
C LEU A 328 -33.31 -21.95 -24.79
N GLU A 329 -32.62 -22.46 -23.78
CA GLU A 329 -33.19 -22.70 -22.46
C GLU A 329 -32.65 -21.63 -21.49
N LEU A 330 -33.54 -20.87 -20.85
CA LEU A 330 -33.20 -19.92 -19.79
C LEU A 330 -33.74 -20.44 -18.47
N THR A 331 -32.84 -20.70 -17.52
CA THR A 331 -33.20 -21.17 -16.19
C THR A 331 -32.99 -20.06 -15.18
N ARG A 332 -33.94 -19.88 -14.26
CA ARG A 332 -33.80 -18.97 -13.13
C ARG A 332 -33.89 -19.76 -11.83
N GLY A 333 -32.79 -19.79 -11.07
CA GLY A 333 -32.68 -20.50 -9.80
C GLY A 333 -33.67 -20.01 -8.74
N GLN A 334 -33.84 -20.76 -7.65
CA GLN A 334 -34.73 -20.36 -6.55
C GLN A 334 -34.07 -19.31 -5.65
N GLU A 335 -34.87 -18.33 -5.21
CA GLU A 335 -34.37 -17.24 -4.38
C GLU A 335 -33.90 -17.71 -3.00
N THR A 336 -34.60 -18.70 -2.44
CA THR A 336 -34.36 -19.28 -1.13
C THR A 336 -33.05 -20.05 -1.05
N GLU A 337 -32.39 -20.35 -2.18
CA GLU A 337 -31.09 -21.02 -2.22
C GLU A 337 -29.92 -20.02 -2.20
N LEU A 338 -30.19 -18.76 -2.52
CA LEU A 338 -29.19 -17.70 -2.58
C LEU A 338 -28.92 -17.07 -1.20
N PRO A 339 -27.68 -16.58 -0.95
CA PRO A 339 -27.35 -15.92 0.29
C PRO A 339 -27.99 -14.53 0.39
N GLN A 340 -28.64 -14.25 1.53
CA GLN A 340 -29.01 -12.89 1.93
C GLN A 340 -27.76 -12.08 2.30
N ALA A 341 -26.83 -12.72 3.00
CA ALA A 341 -25.58 -12.13 3.44
C ALA A 341 -24.41 -13.10 3.22
N LEU A 342 -23.26 -12.51 2.91
CA LEU A 342 -21.98 -13.19 2.79
C LEU A 342 -21.01 -12.58 3.81
N LYS A 343 -20.40 -13.43 4.63
CA LYS A 343 -19.42 -13.04 5.64
C LYS A 343 -18.07 -13.63 5.29
N TRP A 344 -17.06 -12.78 5.14
CA TRP A 344 -15.69 -13.21 4.87
C TRP A 344 -14.79 -12.87 6.05
N GLN A 345 -13.97 -13.84 6.44
CA GLN A 345 -12.88 -13.66 7.38
C GLN A 345 -11.56 -13.58 6.59
N VAL A 346 -10.76 -12.55 6.84
CA VAL A 346 -9.43 -12.31 6.27
C VAL A 346 -8.47 -11.89 7.38
N ALA A 347 -7.16 -11.83 7.11
CA ALA A 347 -6.17 -11.27 8.03
C ALA A 347 -5.83 -9.81 7.67
N ARG A 348 -5.52 -8.99 8.68
CA ARG A 348 -5.09 -7.60 8.52
C ARG A 348 -3.57 -7.45 8.59
N ALA A 349 -2.93 -7.13 7.48
CA ALA A 349 -1.47 -6.88 7.48
C ALA A 349 -1.09 -5.55 8.14
N ASP A 350 -2.05 -4.63 8.33
CA ASP A 350 -1.84 -3.33 8.97
C ASP A 350 -1.91 -3.39 10.51
N GLU A 351 -2.02 -4.59 11.09
CA GLU A 351 -2.02 -4.90 12.53
C GLU A 351 -1.16 -6.15 12.80
N ASP A 352 -1.43 -6.91 13.87
CA ASP A 352 -0.72 -8.15 14.22
C ASP A 352 -1.23 -9.39 13.45
N TYR A 353 -1.65 -9.20 12.18
CA TYR A 353 -2.34 -10.22 11.36
C TYR A 353 -3.64 -10.77 11.99
N ASP A 354 -4.30 -9.95 12.81
CA ASP A 354 -5.57 -10.28 13.42
C ASP A 354 -6.67 -10.54 12.37
N ALA A 355 -7.64 -11.38 12.76
CA ALA A 355 -8.77 -11.69 11.90
C ALA A 355 -9.73 -10.50 11.78
N ALA A 356 -10.00 -10.07 10.55
CA ALA A 356 -11.06 -9.13 10.22
C ALA A 356 -12.24 -9.82 9.57
N LEU A 357 -13.45 -9.44 10.00
CA LEU A 357 -14.71 -9.84 9.37
C LEU A 357 -15.23 -8.70 8.48
N VAL A 358 -15.61 -9.04 7.26
CA VAL A 358 -16.39 -8.17 6.36
C VAL A 358 -17.71 -8.85 6.02
N GLU A 359 -18.77 -8.05 5.87
CA GLU A 359 -20.11 -8.55 5.53
C GLU A 359 -20.66 -7.76 4.35
N ALA A 360 -21.17 -8.48 3.35
CA ALA A 360 -22.06 -7.94 2.34
C ALA A 360 -23.48 -8.47 2.59
N ARG A 361 -24.49 -7.60 2.49
CA ARG A 361 -25.89 -7.99 2.70
C ARG A 361 -26.79 -7.38 1.64
N ARG A 362 -27.77 -8.17 1.17
CA ARG A 362 -28.87 -7.72 0.32
C ARG A 362 -30.13 -7.56 1.18
N ILE A 363 -30.70 -6.34 1.17
CA ILE A 363 -31.82 -5.97 2.06
C ILE A 363 -33.21 -6.17 1.44
N THR A 364 -33.30 -6.34 0.12
CA THR A 364 -34.57 -6.43 -0.63
C THR A 364 -34.85 -7.85 -1.13
N VAL A 365 -34.75 -8.86 -0.25
CA VAL A 365 -34.92 -10.29 -0.60
C VAL A 365 -35.54 -11.05 0.55
N ASP A 366 -36.26 -12.14 0.24
CA ASP A 366 -36.98 -12.94 1.23
C ASP A 366 -36.13 -14.08 1.84
N THR A 367 -34.97 -14.38 1.24
CA THR A 367 -34.01 -15.35 1.82
C THR A 367 -33.41 -14.83 3.12
N THR A 368 -33.15 -15.74 4.06
CA THR A 368 -32.47 -15.48 5.34
C THR A 368 -31.12 -16.21 5.46
N ARG A 369 -30.64 -16.82 4.37
CA ARG A 369 -29.41 -17.60 4.35
C ARG A 369 -28.19 -16.70 4.54
N ILE A 370 -27.30 -17.08 5.44
CA ILE A 370 -26.00 -16.44 5.64
C ILE A 370 -24.93 -17.45 5.24
N ALA A 371 -24.11 -17.09 4.26
CA ALA A 371 -22.91 -17.84 3.89
C ALA A 371 -21.69 -17.24 4.59
N SER A 372 -20.80 -18.08 5.10
CA SER A 372 -19.57 -17.65 5.77
C SER A 372 -18.37 -18.39 5.17
N GLU A 373 -17.33 -17.65 4.85
CA GLU A 373 -16.09 -18.17 4.27
C GLU A 373 -14.88 -17.56 4.97
N SER A 374 -13.79 -18.32 5.05
CA SER A 374 -12.53 -17.87 5.63
C SER A 374 -11.45 -17.97 4.56
N PHE A 375 -10.73 -16.88 4.34
CA PHE A 375 -9.66 -16.79 3.36
C PHE A 375 -8.34 -16.63 4.13
N PRO A 376 -7.37 -17.54 3.97
CA PRO A 376 -6.08 -17.46 4.64
C PRO A 376 -5.18 -16.45 3.92
N MET A 377 -5.66 -15.22 3.78
CA MET A 377 -5.11 -14.15 2.97
C MET A 377 -5.03 -12.88 3.81
N ALA A 378 -3.93 -12.15 3.67
CA ALA A 378 -3.82 -10.81 4.18
C ALA A 378 -4.24 -9.83 3.08
N VAL A 379 -5.27 -9.03 3.35
CA VAL A 379 -5.81 -8.01 2.45
C VAL A 379 -6.43 -6.87 3.28
N PRO A 380 -6.40 -5.62 2.79
CA PRO A 380 -7.06 -4.51 3.47
C PRO A 380 -8.57 -4.78 3.64
N PRO A 381 -9.18 -4.48 4.80
CA PRO A 381 -10.62 -4.72 5.03
C PRO A 381 -11.53 -4.04 4.01
N GLU A 382 -11.20 -2.82 3.58
CA GLU A 382 -11.95 -2.10 2.56
C GLU A 382 -11.95 -2.83 1.20
N GLU A 383 -10.87 -3.54 0.90
CA GLU A 383 -10.72 -4.31 -0.33
C GLU A 383 -11.44 -5.66 -0.24
N ALA A 384 -11.35 -6.32 0.91
CA ALA A 384 -12.09 -7.54 1.20
C ALA A 384 -13.61 -7.29 1.14
N GLU A 385 -14.08 -6.15 1.65
CA GLU A 385 -15.49 -5.77 1.59
C GLU A 385 -15.97 -5.59 0.14
N ARG A 386 -15.19 -4.88 -0.70
CA ARG A 386 -15.48 -4.72 -2.14
C ARG A 386 -15.65 -6.07 -2.82
N ARG A 387 -14.71 -6.99 -2.60
CA ARG A 387 -14.73 -8.34 -3.20
C ARG A 387 -15.87 -9.19 -2.64
N CYS A 388 -16.19 -9.06 -1.36
CA CYS A 388 -17.33 -9.74 -0.73
C CYS A 388 -18.67 -9.27 -1.33
N ARG A 389 -18.83 -7.96 -1.53
CA ARG A 389 -20.01 -7.39 -2.20
C ARG A 389 -20.11 -7.86 -3.64
N ARG A 390 -19.00 -7.86 -4.38
CA ARG A 390 -18.95 -8.43 -5.75
C ARG A 390 -19.41 -9.88 -5.74
N ALA A 391 -18.85 -10.74 -4.89
CA ALA A 391 -19.20 -12.16 -4.83
C ALA A 391 -20.67 -12.39 -4.46
N LEU A 392 -21.22 -11.60 -3.53
CA LEU A 392 -22.66 -11.64 -3.23
C LEU A 392 -23.48 -11.27 -4.47
N MET A 393 -23.17 -10.15 -5.12
CA MET A 393 -23.88 -9.72 -6.33
C MET A 393 -23.75 -10.74 -7.47
N GLU A 394 -22.57 -11.32 -7.65
CA GLU A 394 -22.29 -12.36 -8.64
C GLU A 394 -23.18 -13.60 -8.42
N ALA A 395 -23.34 -14.05 -7.18
CA ALA A 395 -24.25 -15.15 -6.86
C ALA A 395 -25.71 -14.83 -7.21
N TRP A 396 -26.14 -13.57 -7.00
CA TRP A 396 -27.50 -13.13 -7.35
C TRP A 396 -27.72 -12.94 -8.85
N VAL A 397 -26.73 -12.42 -9.56
CA VAL A 397 -26.79 -12.21 -11.01
C VAL A 397 -26.74 -13.56 -11.71
N GLY A 398 -25.84 -14.46 -11.28
CA GLY A 398 -25.69 -15.81 -11.80
C GLY A 398 -26.82 -16.78 -11.44
N ARG A 399 -27.89 -16.28 -10.79
CA ARG A 399 -29.17 -17.00 -10.63
C ARG A 399 -29.79 -17.36 -11.98
N GLU A 400 -29.52 -16.58 -13.01
CA GLU A 400 -29.99 -16.81 -14.37
C GLU A 400 -28.90 -17.52 -15.18
N THR A 401 -29.22 -18.69 -15.73
CA THR A 401 -28.33 -19.48 -16.59
C THR A 401 -28.99 -19.71 -17.95
N ALA A 402 -28.18 -19.95 -18.97
CA ALA A 402 -28.63 -20.22 -20.32
C ALA A 402 -27.97 -21.51 -20.84
N ALA A 403 -28.73 -22.34 -21.53
CA ALA A 403 -28.21 -23.47 -22.29
C ALA A 403 -28.65 -23.36 -23.75
N PHE A 404 -27.71 -23.46 -24.68
CA PHE A 404 -27.97 -23.37 -26.12
C PHE A 404 -26.87 -24.08 -26.90
N ARG A 405 -27.03 -24.15 -28.22
CA ARG A 405 -26.05 -24.78 -29.11
C ARG A 405 -25.55 -23.81 -30.16
N LEU A 406 -24.25 -23.82 -30.44
CA LEU A 406 -23.62 -23.03 -31.48
C LEU A 406 -23.05 -23.90 -32.61
N PRO A 407 -23.00 -23.39 -33.84
CA PRO A 407 -22.38 -24.10 -34.95
C PRO A 407 -20.86 -24.15 -34.79
N PRO A 408 -20.17 -25.13 -35.41
CA PRO A 408 -18.71 -25.20 -35.41
C PRO A 408 -18.01 -23.94 -35.97
N SER A 409 -18.70 -23.10 -36.75
CA SER A 409 -18.16 -21.81 -37.23
C SER A 409 -17.86 -20.82 -36.09
N ARG A 410 -18.41 -21.05 -34.88
CA ARG A 410 -18.14 -20.26 -33.67
C ARG A 410 -17.05 -20.88 -32.80
N LEU A 411 -16.14 -21.69 -33.36
CA LEU A 411 -15.09 -22.40 -32.61
C LEU A 411 -14.18 -21.48 -31.77
N ALA A 412 -14.02 -20.22 -32.18
CA ALA A 412 -13.20 -19.23 -31.48
C ALA A 412 -13.72 -18.83 -30.08
N LEU A 413 -14.94 -19.22 -29.72
CA LEU A 413 -15.47 -18.99 -28.37
C LEU A 413 -15.01 -20.09 -27.41
N ASP A 414 -14.45 -19.70 -26.28
CA ASP A 414 -13.97 -20.58 -25.22
C ASP A 414 -14.78 -20.39 -23.93
N PRO A 415 -14.71 -21.34 -22.97
CA PRO A 415 -15.18 -21.08 -21.61
C PRO A 415 -14.55 -19.81 -21.04
N ALA A 416 -15.27 -19.17 -20.12
CA ALA A 416 -14.99 -17.84 -19.54
C ALA A 416 -15.14 -16.63 -20.50
N ASP A 417 -15.39 -16.83 -21.79
CA ASP A 417 -15.72 -15.71 -22.68
C ASP A 417 -17.03 -15.03 -22.28
N ALA A 418 -17.03 -13.71 -22.37
CA ALA A 418 -18.20 -12.88 -22.20
C ALA A 418 -18.90 -12.69 -23.55
N ILE A 419 -20.20 -12.88 -23.62
CA ILE A 419 -21.00 -12.64 -24.83
C ILE A 419 -22.23 -11.80 -24.51
N LYS A 420 -22.83 -11.21 -25.54
CA LYS A 420 -24.20 -10.66 -25.49
C LYS A 420 -25.12 -11.59 -26.26
N LEU A 421 -26.19 -12.06 -25.65
CA LEU A 421 -27.23 -12.82 -26.33
C LEU A 421 -28.45 -11.93 -26.54
N GLU A 422 -28.88 -11.78 -27.78
CA GLU A 422 -30.15 -11.12 -28.11
C GLU A 422 -31.32 -12.07 -27.84
N HIS A 423 -32.21 -11.65 -26.95
CA HIS A 423 -33.43 -12.38 -26.61
C HIS A 423 -34.55 -11.38 -26.28
N ASP A 424 -35.71 -11.54 -26.93
CA ASP A 424 -36.89 -10.68 -26.76
C ASP A 424 -36.60 -9.17 -26.89
N GLY A 425 -35.78 -8.80 -27.88
CA GLY A 425 -35.39 -7.40 -28.14
C GLY A 425 -34.47 -6.79 -27.07
N ARG A 426 -33.86 -7.63 -26.22
CA ARG A 426 -32.89 -7.22 -25.19
C ARG A 426 -31.57 -7.96 -25.40
N LEU A 427 -30.47 -7.28 -25.07
CA LEU A 427 -29.16 -7.91 -24.97
C LEU A 427 -28.92 -8.35 -23.53
N VAL A 428 -28.64 -9.64 -23.35
CA VAL A 428 -28.32 -10.24 -22.05
C VAL A 428 -26.82 -10.55 -22.03
N ASP A 429 -26.12 -10.02 -21.03
CA ASP A 429 -24.71 -10.33 -20.81
C ASP A 429 -24.57 -11.71 -20.16
N LEU A 430 -23.91 -12.62 -20.86
CA LEU A 430 -23.63 -13.99 -20.40
C LEU A 430 -22.12 -14.24 -20.38
N ARG A 431 -21.67 -15.12 -19.49
CA ARG A 431 -20.33 -15.70 -19.48
C ARG A 431 -20.44 -17.19 -19.76
N LEU A 432 -19.66 -17.69 -20.71
CA LEU A 432 -19.63 -19.12 -21.03
C LEU A 432 -18.97 -19.88 -19.87
N VAL A 433 -19.60 -20.95 -19.39
CA VAL A 433 -19.13 -21.74 -18.24
C VAL A 433 -18.55 -23.06 -18.72
N SER A 434 -19.26 -23.76 -19.59
CA SER A 434 -18.83 -25.03 -20.16
C SER A 434 -19.19 -25.09 -21.65
N ILE A 435 -18.34 -25.75 -22.42
CA ILE A 435 -18.57 -26.03 -23.83
C ILE A 435 -18.32 -27.51 -24.07
N ALA A 436 -19.27 -28.18 -24.69
CA ALA A 436 -19.17 -29.58 -25.10
C ALA A 436 -19.23 -29.67 -26.63
N ASP A 437 -18.09 -29.94 -27.26
CA ASP A 437 -17.98 -30.03 -28.71
C ASP A 437 -18.40 -31.42 -29.23
N ALA A 438 -19.42 -31.43 -30.09
CA ALA A 438 -19.91 -32.61 -30.81
C ALA A 438 -20.31 -32.23 -32.25
N GLU A 439 -21.48 -32.68 -32.75
CA GLU A 439 -22.03 -32.20 -34.04
C GLU A 439 -22.31 -30.68 -34.01
N ALA A 440 -22.80 -30.19 -32.87
CA ALA A 440 -22.88 -28.78 -32.52
C ALA A 440 -22.17 -28.55 -31.18
N ARG A 441 -21.77 -27.30 -30.91
CA ARG A 441 -21.11 -26.91 -29.66
C ARG A 441 -22.19 -26.66 -28.60
N GLY A 442 -22.34 -27.55 -27.63
CA GLY A 442 -23.25 -27.36 -26.50
C GLY A 442 -22.68 -26.36 -25.52
N ILE A 443 -23.42 -25.29 -25.21
CA ILE A 443 -22.97 -24.18 -24.38
C ILE A 443 -23.81 -24.12 -23.11
N GLU A 444 -23.16 -24.08 -21.96
CA GLU A 444 -23.75 -23.62 -20.71
C GLU A 444 -23.17 -22.26 -20.39
N ALA A 445 -24.03 -21.29 -20.12
CA ALA A 445 -23.64 -19.94 -19.78
C ALA A 445 -24.37 -19.47 -18.53
N VAL A 446 -23.75 -18.52 -17.83
CA VAL A 446 -24.31 -17.88 -16.65
C VAL A 446 -24.44 -16.39 -16.92
N ARG A 447 -25.52 -15.78 -16.46
CA ARG A 447 -25.65 -14.33 -16.53
C ARG A 447 -24.54 -13.69 -15.71
N GLN A 448 -23.97 -12.64 -16.28
CA GLN A 448 -23.04 -11.77 -15.58
C GLN A 448 -23.50 -10.33 -15.69
N ASP A 449 -22.98 -9.48 -14.82
CA ASP A 449 -23.17 -8.05 -14.86
C ASP A 449 -21.79 -7.45 -14.67
N ARG A 450 -21.33 -6.66 -15.64
CA ARG A 450 -20.00 -6.07 -15.57
C ARG A 450 -19.88 -5.02 -14.47
N ALA A 451 -20.96 -4.30 -14.18
CA ALA A 451 -20.93 -3.20 -13.21
C ALA A 451 -20.53 -3.67 -11.80
N ILE A 452 -20.74 -4.96 -11.48
CA ILE A 452 -20.39 -5.53 -10.17
C ILE A 452 -18.87 -5.68 -9.97
N TYR A 453 -18.08 -5.67 -11.06
CA TYR A 453 -16.62 -5.77 -10.99
C TYR A 453 -15.94 -4.42 -10.77
N ASP A 454 -16.72 -3.33 -10.80
CA ASP A 454 -16.24 -1.96 -10.72
C ASP A 454 -16.82 -1.21 -9.50
N LEU A 455 -17.04 -1.97 -8.42
CA LEU A 455 -17.63 -1.48 -7.18
C LEU A 455 -16.62 -0.62 -6.37
N PRO A 456 -17.09 0.38 -5.60
CA PRO A 456 -16.21 1.15 -4.70
C PRO A 456 -15.60 0.26 -3.61
N PRO A 457 -14.43 0.60 -3.04
CA PRO A 457 -13.94 -0.01 -1.82
C PRO A 457 -14.96 0.16 -0.66
N GLY A 458 -14.81 -0.65 0.39
CA GLY A 458 -15.48 -0.41 1.67
C GLY A 458 -14.91 0.81 2.39
N ASP A 459 -15.47 1.11 3.56
CA ASP A 459 -14.94 2.18 4.39
C ASP A 459 -13.60 1.77 5.03
N PRO A 460 -12.64 2.69 5.13
CA PRO A 460 -11.33 2.41 5.68
C PRO A 460 -11.44 2.21 7.19
N ARG A 461 -10.78 1.20 7.72
CA ARG A 461 -10.78 0.91 9.16
C ARG A 461 -9.44 1.33 9.75
N ALA A 462 -9.45 2.14 10.80
CA ALA A 462 -8.23 2.50 11.50
C ALA A 462 -7.56 1.24 12.07
N ALA A 463 -6.23 1.17 11.98
CA ALA A 463 -5.44 0.15 12.64
C ALA A 463 -5.24 0.51 14.12
N SER A 464 -5.32 -0.48 15.00
CA SER A 464 -5.01 -0.35 16.43
C SER A 464 -3.74 -1.15 16.74
N LEU A 465 -2.60 -0.47 16.77
CA LEU A 465 -1.32 -1.12 17.03
C LEU A 465 -0.98 -1.17 18.52
N THR A 466 -0.57 -2.33 18.98
CA THR A 466 0.02 -2.49 20.31
C THR A 466 1.41 -1.86 20.31
N ARG A 467 1.64 -0.87 21.19
CA ARG A 467 2.96 -0.29 21.40
C ARG A 467 3.67 -1.06 22.51
N ALA A 468 4.86 -1.58 22.23
CA ALA A 468 5.75 -2.02 23.29
C ALA A 468 6.14 -0.78 24.12
N VAL A 469 5.83 -0.81 25.41
CA VAL A 469 6.32 0.22 26.34
C VAL A 469 7.79 -0.07 26.59
N VAL A 470 8.66 0.78 26.07
CA VAL A 470 10.10 0.70 26.35
C VAL A 470 10.35 1.41 27.68
N PHE A 471 10.80 0.66 28.68
CA PHE A 471 11.27 1.21 29.95
C PHE A 471 12.75 1.58 29.80
N GLY A 472 13.08 2.85 30.05
CA GLY A 472 14.46 3.29 30.15
C GLY A 472 15.15 2.74 31.40
N ALA A 473 16.48 2.86 31.47
CA ALA A 473 17.20 2.58 32.70
C ALA A 473 16.69 3.51 33.81
N PRO A 474 16.28 2.98 34.99
CA PRO A 474 15.81 3.82 36.08
C PRO A 474 16.99 4.60 36.70
N ASP A 475 16.72 5.83 37.12
CA ASP A 475 17.60 6.55 38.04
C ASP A 475 17.44 5.92 39.42
N ALA A 476 18.38 5.04 39.76
CA ALA A 476 18.39 4.30 41.01
C ALA A 476 19.49 4.83 41.92
N VAL A 477 19.12 5.13 43.16
CA VAL A 477 20.01 5.67 44.19
C VAL A 477 19.92 4.79 45.42
N LEU A 478 21.09 4.32 45.88
CA LEU A 478 21.24 3.69 47.18
C LEU A 478 21.74 4.74 48.16
N MET A 479 20.99 4.96 49.24
CA MET A 479 21.26 5.99 50.23
C MET A 479 21.61 5.34 51.57
N ASP A 480 22.79 5.65 52.08
CA ASP A 480 23.18 5.30 53.45
C ASP A 480 22.69 6.40 54.40
N LEU A 481 21.46 6.23 54.88
CA LEU A 481 20.77 7.18 55.74
C LEU A 481 20.75 6.69 57.19
N PRO A 482 20.72 7.60 58.17
CA PRO A 482 20.40 7.21 59.54
C PRO A 482 19.01 6.56 59.60
N GLN A 483 18.79 5.76 60.64
CA GLN A 483 17.48 5.16 60.90
C GLN A 483 16.43 6.27 61.07
N LEU A 484 15.47 6.36 60.15
CA LEU A 484 14.45 7.41 60.15
C LEU A 484 13.26 7.03 61.04
N THR A 485 12.94 5.74 61.13
CA THR A 485 11.84 5.22 61.94
C THR A 485 12.24 3.95 62.69
N GLU A 486 11.59 3.68 63.83
CA GLU A 486 11.95 2.56 64.72
C GLU A 486 11.74 1.17 64.10
N ASP A 487 10.89 1.07 63.07
CA ASP A 487 10.59 -0.16 62.33
C ASP A 487 11.60 -0.50 61.22
N GLN A 488 12.57 0.39 60.95
CA GLN A 488 13.62 0.19 59.96
C GLN A 488 14.89 -0.40 60.59
N PRO A 489 15.42 -1.52 60.09
CA PRO A 489 16.70 -2.04 60.57
C PRO A 489 17.85 -1.07 60.27
N ALA A 490 18.55 -0.59 61.30
CA ALA A 490 19.60 0.43 61.21
C ALA A 490 20.79 0.13 60.28
N HIS A 491 20.94 -1.12 59.81
CA HIS A 491 22.04 -1.56 58.95
C HIS A 491 21.66 -1.66 57.47
N ARG A 492 20.44 -1.28 57.09
CA ARG A 492 19.95 -1.41 55.71
C ARG A 492 19.96 -0.05 55.01
N PRO A 493 20.60 0.07 53.84
CA PRO A 493 20.49 1.29 53.04
C PRO A 493 19.06 1.42 52.49
N PHE A 494 18.68 2.65 52.16
CA PHE A 494 17.48 2.94 51.42
C PHE A 494 17.74 2.82 49.92
N ALA A 495 16.74 2.36 49.18
CA ALA A 495 16.74 2.39 47.73
C ALA A 495 15.62 3.29 47.25
N ALA A 496 15.96 4.24 46.39
CA ALA A 496 15.01 5.05 45.65
C ALA A 496 15.23 4.79 44.16
N ALA A 497 14.14 4.67 43.40
CA ALA A 497 14.23 4.60 41.95
C ALA A 497 13.17 5.46 41.29
N HIS A 498 13.52 5.95 40.12
CA HIS A 498 12.68 6.78 39.30
C HIS A 498 12.80 6.39 37.82
N ALA A 499 11.67 6.29 37.13
CA ALA A 499 11.62 6.02 35.70
C ALA A 499 10.35 6.63 35.08
N VAL A 500 10.43 7.01 33.81
CA VAL A 500 9.28 7.39 32.97
C VAL A 500 9.32 6.53 31.70
N PRO A 501 8.30 5.69 31.44
CA PRO A 501 7.18 5.35 32.33
C PRO A 501 7.61 4.53 33.56
N TRP A 502 6.83 4.56 34.64
CA TRP A 502 7.06 3.69 35.79
C TRP A 502 6.57 2.27 35.47
N PRO A 503 7.39 1.22 35.63
CA PRO A 503 7.01 -0.16 35.26
C PRO A 503 6.09 -0.85 36.28
N GLY A 504 5.61 -0.12 37.29
CA GLY A 504 4.73 -0.65 38.34
C GLY A 504 5.51 -1.17 39.55
N GLU A 505 6.55 -1.98 39.35
CA GLU A 505 7.39 -2.52 40.42
C GLU A 505 8.88 -2.54 40.03
N MET A 506 9.74 -2.23 41.00
CA MET A 506 11.20 -2.37 40.92
C MET A 506 11.67 -3.50 41.82
N ALA A 507 12.59 -4.33 41.34
CA ALA A 507 13.23 -5.39 42.11
C ALA A 507 14.68 -5.02 42.44
N VAL A 508 15.07 -5.16 43.70
CA VAL A 508 16.43 -4.95 44.18
C VAL A 508 17.07 -6.31 44.40
N PHE A 509 18.17 -6.57 43.71
CA PHE A 509 18.94 -7.81 43.85
C PHE A 509 20.27 -7.54 44.53
N ARG A 510 20.80 -8.57 45.20
CA ARG A 510 22.12 -8.53 45.84
C ARG A 510 22.94 -9.75 45.44
N SER A 511 24.22 -9.54 45.17
CA SER A 511 25.20 -10.63 45.03
C SER A 511 26.49 -10.26 45.76
N PRO A 512 27.22 -11.23 46.36
CA PRO A 512 28.59 -11.02 46.82
C PRO A 512 29.61 -10.88 45.67
N SER A 513 29.22 -11.18 44.43
CA SER A 513 30.01 -11.12 43.20
C SER A 513 29.24 -10.41 42.08
N THR A 514 29.68 -10.55 40.83
CA THR A 514 28.99 -10.02 39.64
C THR A 514 28.02 -11.03 39.00
N ASP A 515 27.75 -12.16 39.66
CA ASP A 515 26.85 -13.23 39.24
C ASP A 515 26.07 -13.80 40.44
N GLY A 516 25.10 -14.69 40.23
CA GLY A 516 24.39 -15.33 41.36
C GLY A 516 23.55 -14.36 42.21
N PHE A 517 22.88 -13.41 41.56
CA PHE A 517 22.03 -12.42 42.22
C PHE A 517 20.80 -13.03 42.89
N GLU A 518 20.60 -12.72 44.17
CA GLU A 518 19.42 -13.09 44.95
C GLU A 518 18.49 -11.88 45.11
N LEU A 519 17.18 -12.11 44.99
CA LEU A 519 16.18 -11.07 45.20
C LEU A 519 16.19 -10.62 46.67
N LEU A 520 16.45 -9.34 46.90
CA LEU A 520 16.50 -8.74 48.24
C LEU A 520 15.13 -8.17 48.64
N THR A 521 14.50 -7.40 47.75
CA THR A 521 13.16 -6.80 47.96
C THR A 521 12.56 -6.31 46.64
N THR A 522 11.27 -5.98 46.64
CA THR A 522 10.62 -5.19 45.59
C THR A 522 9.96 -3.95 46.17
N PHE A 523 9.68 -2.94 45.33
CA PHE A 523 8.88 -1.77 45.71
C PHE A 523 8.08 -1.23 44.53
N GLY A 524 6.83 -0.86 44.79
CA GLY A 524 5.88 -0.42 43.75
C GLY A 524 5.77 1.09 43.58
N SER A 525 6.34 1.88 44.48
CA SER A 525 6.20 3.34 44.48
C SER A 525 7.41 4.00 43.84
N ARG A 526 7.16 4.88 42.87
CA ARG A 526 8.17 5.74 42.27
C ARG A 526 8.66 6.81 43.26
N ALA A 527 9.97 7.00 43.36
CA ALA A 527 10.56 8.08 44.16
C ALA A 527 10.48 9.44 43.45
N ARG A 528 10.34 10.52 44.24
CA ARG A 528 10.53 11.90 43.77
C ARG A 528 12.03 12.20 43.85
N ILE A 529 12.69 12.20 42.70
CA ILE A 529 14.12 12.49 42.57
C ILE A 529 14.25 13.80 41.80
N GLY A 530 15.27 14.59 42.13
CA GLY A 530 15.56 15.86 41.48
C GLY A 530 16.99 16.30 41.77
N ALA A 531 17.34 17.48 41.27
CA ALA A 531 18.63 18.11 41.50
C ALA A 531 18.44 19.46 42.22
N LEU A 532 19.45 19.85 42.99
CA LEU A 532 19.55 21.22 43.49
C LEU A 532 19.88 22.15 42.32
N VAL A 533 19.13 23.25 42.19
CA VAL A 533 19.37 24.27 41.14
C VAL A 533 20.50 25.22 41.53
N SER A 534 20.76 25.36 42.82
CA SER A 534 21.87 26.12 43.38
C SER A 534 22.43 25.41 44.61
N ASP A 535 23.66 25.77 44.98
CA ASP A 535 24.28 25.28 46.22
C ASP A 535 23.38 25.52 47.43
N PHE A 536 23.21 24.48 48.24
CA PHE A 536 22.51 24.55 49.52
C PHE A 536 23.56 24.57 50.65
N PHE A 537 23.59 25.66 51.43
CA PHE A 537 24.64 25.89 52.42
C PHE A 537 24.26 25.37 53.80
N ALA A 538 25.25 25.10 54.64
CA ALA A 538 25.05 24.63 56.00
C ALA A 538 24.18 25.60 56.82
N GLY A 539 23.18 25.04 57.51
CA GLY A 539 22.21 25.76 58.33
C GLY A 539 22.24 25.36 59.82
N PRO A 540 21.42 26.00 60.67
CA PRO A 540 21.26 25.58 62.06
C PRO A 540 20.52 24.23 62.18
N THR A 541 20.98 23.35 63.06
CA THR A 541 20.41 21.99 63.24
C THR A 541 19.30 21.89 64.30
N SER A 542 19.08 22.94 65.10
CA SER A 542 18.17 22.92 66.26
C SER A 542 17.10 24.01 66.22
N ARG A 543 16.90 24.67 65.08
CA ARG A 543 15.88 25.72 64.83
C ARG A 543 15.62 25.83 63.33
N PHE A 544 14.52 26.48 62.95
CA PHE A 544 14.26 26.81 61.55
C PHE A 544 15.40 27.61 60.94
N ASP A 545 15.81 27.20 59.75
CA ASP A 545 16.64 27.98 58.86
C ASP A 545 15.75 28.94 58.05
N LEU A 546 15.98 30.23 58.21
CA LEU A 546 15.29 31.30 57.47
C LEU A 546 16.23 32.04 56.51
N GLY A 547 17.49 31.60 56.43
CA GLY A 547 18.53 32.23 55.60
C GLY A 547 18.82 31.45 54.31
N ASN A 548 18.69 30.12 54.35
CA ASN A 548 18.80 29.27 53.17
C ASN A 548 17.45 29.10 52.46
N ALA A 549 17.50 28.95 51.14
CA ALA A 549 16.35 28.56 50.30
C ALA A 549 16.75 27.34 49.48
N LEU A 550 15.92 26.30 49.49
CA LEU A 550 16.20 25.02 48.85
C LEU A 550 15.50 24.97 47.49
N VAL A 551 16.18 25.39 46.43
CA VAL A 551 15.60 25.33 45.08
C VAL A 551 15.87 23.97 44.44
N VAL A 552 14.82 23.19 44.21
CA VAL A 552 14.89 21.84 43.62
C VAL A 552 14.20 21.79 42.27
N ASP A 553 14.83 21.11 41.31
CA ASP A 553 14.23 20.70 40.04
C ASP A 553 13.91 19.20 40.10
N LEU A 554 12.64 18.87 40.33
CA LEU A 554 12.13 17.51 40.44
C LEU A 554 11.83 16.93 39.06
N LEU A 555 12.31 15.71 38.83
CA LEU A 555 12.00 14.96 37.62
C LEU A 555 10.49 14.72 37.45
N THR A 556 9.76 14.51 38.56
CA THR A 556 8.27 14.53 38.58
C THR A 556 7.70 14.85 39.96
N GLY A 557 6.49 15.42 39.97
CA GLY A 557 5.71 15.66 41.18
C GLY A 557 5.84 17.10 41.68
N THR A 558 5.19 17.39 42.81
CA THR A 558 5.32 18.66 43.53
C THR A 558 5.47 18.39 45.03
N LEU A 559 5.88 19.42 45.77
CA LEU A 559 5.84 19.48 47.23
C LEU A 559 4.73 20.45 47.64
N GLU A 560 4.22 20.28 48.85
CA GLU A 560 3.18 21.13 49.42
C GLU A 560 3.65 21.62 50.79
N SER A 561 3.28 22.84 51.15
CA SER A 561 3.56 23.39 52.47
C SER A 561 2.83 22.58 53.56
N VAL A 562 3.49 22.37 54.70
CA VAL A 562 2.96 21.61 55.84
C VAL A 562 2.96 22.45 57.11
N THR A 563 2.05 22.15 58.03
CA THR A 563 2.04 22.80 59.35
C THR A 563 3.27 22.42 60.18
N ASP A 564 3.69 23.27 61.11
CA ASP A 564 4.78 22.97 62.06
C ASP A 564 4.56 21.64 62.79
N LEU A 565 3.33 21.34 63.23
CA LEU A 565 3.03 20.10 63.94
C LEU A 565 3.32 18.87 63.07
N THR A 566 2.90 18.90 61.81
CA THR A 566 3.16 17.83 60.84
C THR A 566 4.62 17.74 60.44
N LEU A 567 5.31 18.88 60.34
CA LEU A 567 6.74 18.95 60.07
C LEU A 567 7.53 18.28 61.21
N PHE A 568 7.24 18.61 62.46
CA PHE A 568 7.84 17.95 63.63
C PHE A 568 7.47 16.46 63.74
N GLY A 569 6.37 16.06 63.11
CA GLY A 569 6.00 14.65 62.93
C GLY A 569 6.72 13.93 61.79
N GLY A 570 7.68 14.57 61.11
CA GLY A 570 8.48 13.98 60.03
C GLY A 570 7.98 14.24 58.61
N ALA A 571 6.94 15.06 58.43
CA ALA A 571 6.47 15.42 57.09
C ALA A 571 7.54 16.21 56.31
N ASN A 572 7.45 16.16 54.97
CA ASN A 572 8.36 16.87 54.05
C ASN A 572 9.85 16.65 54.32
N ALA A 573 10.24 15.42 54.68
CA ALA A 573 11.65 15.07 54.75
C ALA A 573 12.22 14.84 53.34
N LEU A 574 13.38 15.43 53.06
CA LEU A 574 14.15 15.24 51.84
C LEU A 574 15.54 14.72 52.20
N ALA A 575 16.03 13.74 51.44
CA ALA A 575 17.43 13.35 51.47
C ALA A 575 18.20 14.13 50.40
N ILE A 576 19.28 14.80 50.80
CA ILE A 576 20.16 15.58 49.95
C ILE A 576 21.54 14.94 49.95
N GLU A 577 22.08 14.66 48.77
CA GLU A 577 23.47 14.21 48.62
C GLU A 577 24.40 15.43 48.71
N SER A 578 25.14 15.54 49.82
CA SER A 578 26.06 16.67 50.08
C SER A 578 27.45 16.44 49.48
N ALA A 579 27.82 15.18 49.26
CA ALA A 579 28.99 14.71 48.54
C ALA A 579 28.72 13.28 48.03
N PRO A 580 29.48 12.74 47.05
CA PRO A 580 29.21 11.40 46.52
C PRO A 580 29.08 10.32 47.62
N GLY A 581 27.89 9.75 47.77
CA GLY A 581 27.54 8.74 48.78
C GLY A 581 27.27 9.27 50.19
N VAL A 582 27.31 10.59 50.42
CA VAL A 582 27.09 11.23 51.72
C VAL A 582 25.75 11.97 51.71
N TRP A 583 24.83 11.51 52.55
CA TRP A 583 23.45 11.99 52.57
C TRP A 583 23.13 12.74 53.85
N GLU A 584 22.38 13.83 53.71
CA GLU A 584 21.82 14.61 54.81
C GLU A 584 20.29 14.65 54.68
N ILE A 585 19.59 14.63 55.82
CA ILE A 585 18.13 14.77 55.85
C ILE A 585 17.79 16.20 56.26
N VAL A 586 17.00 16.86 55.44
CA VAL A 586 16.39 18.15 55.73
C VAL A 586 14.89 18.04 55.71
N GLN A 587 14.20 19.01 56.31
CA GLN A 587 12.74 19.11 56.20
C GLN A 587 12.32 20.51 55.75
N ALA A 588 11.29 20.57 54.90
CA ALA A 588 10.76 21.83 54.37
C ALA A 588 9.34 22.09 54.89
N GLY A 589 9.17 23.17 55.66
CA GLY A 589 7.86 23.60 56.17
C GLY A 589 7.02 24.35 55.13
N ALA A 590 7.66 25.28 54.42
CA ALA A 590 7.07 25.98 53.28
C ALA A 590 7.64 25.41 51.98
N ALA A 591 6.79 25.28 50.96
CA ALA A 591 7.17 24.88 49.62
C ALA A 591 6.30 25.66 48.62
N ASP A 592 6.96 26.39 47.71
CA ASP A 592 6.31 27.20 46.68
C ASP A 592 6.72 26.73 45.27
N LEU A 593 5.73 26.50 44.41
CA LEU A 593 5.96 26.10 43.01
C LEU A 593 6.38 27.32 42.18
N LEU A 594 7.59 27.32 41.65
CA LEU A 594 8.10 28.38 40.78
C LEU A 594 7.78 28.13 39.30
N ALA A 595 7.85 26.88 38.86
CA ALA A 595 7.48 26.39 37.53
C ALA A 595 7.20 24.88 37.59
N PRO A 596 6.62 24.22 36.57
CA PRO A 596 6.45 22.76 36.59
C PRO A 596 7.79 22.05 36.85
N GLY A 597 7.88 21.29 37.94
CA GLY A 597 9.11 20.62 38.39
C GLY A 597 10.02 21.45 39.29
N LEU A 598 9.95 22.79 39.22
CA LEU A 598 10.82 23.71 39.95
C LEU A 598 10.15 24.28 41.21
N ILE A 599 10.73 24.02 42.38
CA ILE A 599 10.16 24.34 43.70
C ILE A 599 11.22 25.02 44.56
N VAL A 600 10.80 25.97 45.41
CA VAL A 600 11.64 26.60 46.46
C VAL A 600 11.12 26.31 47.86
#